data_AF-A0A953B3H1-F1
#
_entry.id   AF-A0A953B3H1-F1
#
_cell.length_a   1.000
_cell.length_b   1.000
_cell.length_c   1.000
_cell.angle_alpha   90.00
_cell.angle_beta   90.00
_cell.angle_gamma   90.00
#
_symmetry.space_group_name_H-M   'P 1'
#
loop_
_entity.id
_entity.type
_entity.pdbx_description
1 polymer ?
#
loop_
_entity_poly.entity_id
_entity_poly.type
_entity_poly.pdbx_seq_one_letter_code
_entity_poly.pdbx_strand_id
1 'polypeptide(L)'
;MTALRELQAAFRAAILAGEEDALLPLVRPDGLSPRQRLAVYRNNTFMSLADALAANFPVVRRLVGESFFRGAARAFIRERPPRRPCLAEYGDGFADFLAAFPPARALPYLADVARLEWAVGACERAPERPALDPQALGAVPPEERAGLRLRLDEACRLVESPFPIDRIWMANQPERDGEEVIDLGCGGGPPLGGRGRGGGVV
;
A
#
# COMPACT_ATOMS: atom_id res chain seq x y z
N MET A 1 20.80 -14.99 32.11
CA MET A 1 19.50 -15.02 31.43
C MET A 1 19.50 -13.87 30.43
N THR A 2 19.29 -14.14 29.15
CA THR A 2 19.15 -13.08 28.14
C THR A 2 17.87 -12.30 28.42
N ALA A 3 17.92 -10.97 28.41
CA ALA A 3 16.70 -10.18 28.62
C ALA A 3 15.75 -10.39 27.42
N LEU A 4 14.44 -10.36 27.66
CA LEU A 4 13.44 -10.57 26.59
C LEU A 4 13.67 -9.63 25.39
N ARG A 5 14.04 -8.37 25.66
CA ARG A 5 14.36 -7.37 24.64
C ARG A 5 15.51 -7.79 23.74
N GLU A 6 16.58 -8.34 24.32
CA GLU A 6 17.77 -8.78 23.57
C GLU A 6 17.44 -10.00 22.69
N LEU A 7 16.65 -10.94 23.23
CA LEU A 7 16.16 -12.09 22.46
C LEU A 7 15.28 -11.63 21.28
N GLN A 8 14.36 -10.70 21.50
CA GLN A 8 13.50 -10.15 20.44
C GLN A 8 14.29 -9.40 19.37
N ALA A 9 15.31 -8.64 19.77
CA ALA A 9 16.22 -7.95 18.85
C ALA A 9 17.03 -8.95 18.01
N ALA A 10 17.63 -9.96 18.65
CA ALA A 10 18.37 -11.02 17.96
C ALA A 10 17.46 -11.82 17.01
N PHE A 11 16.24 -12.13 17.43
CA PHE A 11 15.23 -12.78 16.58
C PHE A 11 14.90 -11.94 15.35
N ARG A 12 14.60 -10.66 15.55
CA ARG A 12 14.31 -9.73 14.46
C ARG A 12 15.49 -9.62 13.47
N ALA A 13 16.71 -9.51 13.96
CA ALA A 13 17.91 -9.42 13.12
C ALA A 13 18.16 -10.70 12.32
N ALA A 14 18.01 -11.88 12.95
CA ALA A 14 18.14 -13.17 12.28
C ALA A 14 17.13 -13.34 11.14
N ILE A 15 15.87 -12.97 11.37
CA ILE A 15 14.80 -13.15 10.38
C ILE A 15 14.85 -12.11 9.25
N LEU A 16 15.11 -10.84 9.55
CA LEU A 16 15.03 -9.75 8.57
C LEU A 16 16.37 -9.40 7.91
N ALA A 17 17.47 -9.48 8.66
CA ALA A 17 18.81 -9.14 8.18
C ALA A 17 19.68 -10.37 7.90
N GLY A 18 19.30 -11.55 8.40
CA GLY A 18 20.11 -12.77 8.29
C GLY A 18 21.26 -12.83 9.29
N GLU A 19 21.25 -11.98 10.31
CA GLU A 19 22.25 -11.94 11.39
C GLU A 19 21.89 -12.99 12.46
N GLU A 20 22.28 -14.24 12.22
CA GLU A 20 21.79 -15.38 12.99
C GLU A 20 22.65 -15.72 14.23
N ASP A 21 23.89 -15.24 14.31
CA ASP A 21 24.90 -15.72 15.28
C ASP A 21 24.48 -15.55 16.75
N ALA A 22 23.86 -14.43 17.10
CA ALA A 22 23.37 -14.17 18.46
C ALA A 22 22.20 -15.08 18.86
N LEU A 23 21.48 -15.65 17.89
CA LEU A 23 20.26 -16.42 18.11
C LEU A 23 20.53 -17.93 18.03
N LEU A 24 21.52 -18.38 17.26
CA LEU A 24 21.82 -19.80 17.06
C LEU A 24 21.98 -20.61 18.36
N PRO A 25 22.70 -20.14 19.41
CA PRO A 25 22.84 -20.88 20.66
C PRO A 25 21.51 -21.05 21.43
N LEU A 26 20.51 -20.21 21.12
CA LEU A 26 19.23 -20.17 21.82
C LEU A 26 18.16 -21.04 21.14
N VAL A 27 18.39 -21.45 19.89
CA VAL A 27 17.48 -22.28 19.12
C VAL A 27 17.82 -23.75 19.35
N ARG A 28 16.87 -24.51 19.88
CA ARG A 28 17.05 -25.96 20.08
C ARG A 28 16.95 -26.70 18.73
N PRO A 29 17.78 -27.71 18.47
CA PRO A 29 17.56 -28.62 17.35
C PRO A 29 16.27 -29.43 17.59
N ASP A 30 15.56 -29.76 16.51
CA ASP A 30 14.37 -30.61 16.54
C ASP A 30 14.12 -31.19 15.13
N GLY A 31 14.82 -32.28 14.80
CA GLY A 31 14.89 -32.85 13.44
C GLY A 31 15.66 -32.01 12.42
N LEU A 32 15.74 -30.68 12.62
CA LEU A 32 16.52 -29.73 11.84
C LEU A 32 17.54 -29.01 12.72
N SER A 33 18.68 -28.65 12.13
CA SER A 33 19.67 -27.80 12.78
C SER A 33 19.08 -26.41 13.08
N PRO A 34 19.59 -25.70 14.11
CA PRO A 34 19.19 -24.32 14.40
C PRO A 34 19.19 -23.39 13.17
N ARG A 35 20.23 -23.45 12.34
CA ARG A 35 20.33 -22.68 11.08
C ARG A 35 19.21 -23.03 10.09
N GLN A 36 18.91 -24.32 9.90
CA GLN A 36 17.82 -24.75 9.02
C GLN A 36 16.46 -24.27 9.51
N ARG A 37 16.20 -24.31 10.82
CA ARG A 37 14.95 -23.81 11.41
C ARG A 37 14.79 -22.30 11.19
N LEU A 38 15.86 -21.53 11.39
CA LEU A 38 15.85 -20.08 11.12
C LEU A 38 15.66 -19.77 9.63
N ALA A 39 16.29 -20.55 8.75
CA ALA A 39 16.10 -20.40 7.30
C ALA A 39 14.64 -20.65 6.90
N VAL A 40 13.98 -21.67 7.43
CA VAL A 40 12.55 -21.93 7.18
C VAL A 40 11.69 -20.75 7.66
N TYR A 41 11.93 -20.25 8.87
CA TYR A 41 11.15 -19.14 9.42
C TYR A 41 11.34 -17.84 8.62
N ARG A 42 12.58 -17.55 8.22
CA ARG A 42 12.93 -16.41 7.36
C ARG A 42 12.25 -16.51 5.99
N ASN A 43 12.28 -17.70 5.37
CA ASN A 43 11.60 -17.93 4.10
C ASN A 43 10.08 -17.72 4.23
N ASN A 44 9.45 -18.27 5.27
CA ASN A 44 8.02 -18.08 5.50
C ASN A 44 7.67 -16.62 5.76
N THR A 45 8.46 -15.92 6.58
CA THR A 45 8.28 -14.49 6.84
C THR A 45 8.35 -13.69 5.54
N PHE A 46 9.34 -13.99 4.70
CA PHE A 46 9.49 -13.35 3.41
C PHE A 46 8.30 -13.59 2.49
N MET A 47 7.86 -14.85 2.37
CA MET A 47 6.69 -15.21 1.55
C MET A 47 5.44 -14.49 2.04
N SER A 48 5.12 -14.53 3.33
CA SER A 48 3.94 -13.84 3.87
C SER A 48 3.95 -12.33 3.66
N LEU A 49 5.12 -11.69 3.74
CA LEU A 49 5.25 -10.25 3.45
C LEU A 49 5.09 -9.95 1.96
N ALA A 50 5.64 -10.79 1.09
CA ALA A 50 5.48 -10.65 -0.35
C ALA A 50 4.02 -10.88 -0.78
N ASP A 51 3.33 -11.85 -0.18
CA ASP A 51 1.91 -12.13 -0.40
C ASP A 51 1.03 -10.97 0.08
N ALA A 52 1.36 -10.37 1.23
CA ALA A 52 0.68 -9.17 1.72
C ALA A 52 0.83 -7.99 0.75
N LEU A 53 2.04 -7.77 0.22
CA LEU A 53 2.24 -6.77 -0.83
C LEU A 53 1.44 -7.11 -2.09
N ALA A 54 1.43 -8.38 -2.51
CA ALA A 54 0.68 -8.81 -3.69
C ALA A 54 -0.84 -8.60 -3.54
N ALA A 55 -1.36 -8.80 -2.33
CA ALA A 55 -2.77 -8.56 -2.00
C ALA A 55 -3.11 -7.06 -1.94
N ASN A 56 -2.17 -6.23 -1.47
CA ASN A 56 -2.33 -4.78 -1.42
C ASN A 56 -2.07 -4.08 -2.76
N PHE A 57 -1.37 -4.74 -3.69
CA PHE A 57 -0.99 -4.18 -5.00
C PHE A 57 -1.26 -5.10 -6.20
N PRO A 58 -2.48 -5.63 -6.38
CA PRO A 58 -2.79 -6.58 -7.45
C PRO A 58 -2.61 -6.00 -8.86
N VAL A 59 -2.96 -4.74 -9.08
CA VAL A 59 -2.78 -4.06 -10.38
C VAL A 59 -1.30 -3.88 -10.68
N VAL A 60 -0.51 -3.41 -9.73
CA VAL A 60 0.95 -3.28 -9.91
C VAL A 60 1.55 -4.64 -10.25
N ARG A 61 1.15 -5.71 -9.54
CA ARG A 61 1.59 -7.09 -9.82
C ARG A 61 1.25 -7.52 -11.24
N ARG A 62 0.04 -7.20 -11.72
CA ARG A 62 -0.40 -7.51 -13.09
C ARG A 62 0.42 -6.76 -14.13
N LEU A 63 0.66 -5.46 -13.92
CA LEU A 63 1.40 -4.59 -14.85
C LEU A 63 2.84 -5.03 -15.08
N VAL A 64 3.53 -5.45 -14.01
CA VAL A 64 4.96 -5.81 -14.08
C VAL A 64 5.21 -7.31 -14.23
N GLY A 65 4.18 -8.12 -14.00
CA GLY A 65 4.27 -9.56 -13.95
C GLY A 65 4.88 -10.11 -12.65
N GLU A 66 4.61 -11.38 -12.38
CA GLU A 66 4.93 -12.03 -11.11
C GLU A 66 6.43 -11.98 -10.77
N SER A 67 7.30 -12.27 -11.74
CA SER A 67 8.75 -12.36 -11.50
C SER A 67 9.35 -11.01 -11.10
N PHE A 68 8.94 -9.92 -11.78
CA PHE A 68 9.37 -8.58 -11.41
C PHE A 68 8.83 -8.19 -10.05
N PHE A 69 7.53 -8.43 -9.81
CA PHE A 69 6.87 -8.07 -8.57
C PHE A 69 7.55 -8.73 -7.36
N ARG A 70 7.83 -10.04 -7.43
CA ARG A 70 8.54 -10.75 -6.35
C ARG A 70 9.95 -10.20 -6.13
N GLY A 71 10.65 -9.79 -7.19
CA GLY A 71 11.95 -9.12 -7.10
C GLY A 71 11.87 -7.77 -6.39
N ALA A 72 10.90 -6.93 -6.77
CA ALA A 72 10.65 -5.63 -6.16
C ALA A 72 10.22 -5.77 -4.69
N ALA A 73 9.28 -6.67 -4.39
CA ALA A 73 8.89 -7.03 -3.03
C ALA A 73 10.10 -7.47 -2.20
N ARG A 74 11.01 -8.27 -2.79
CA ARG A 74 12.24 -8.69 -2.10
C ARG A 74 13.13 -7.54 -1.70
N ALA A 75 13.36 -6.61 -2.61
CA ALA A 75 14.16 -5.43 -2.35
C ALA A 75 13.48 -4.53 -1.31
N PHE A 76 12.18 -4.30 -1.45
CA PHE A 76 11.39 -3.48 -0.52
C PHE A 76 11.39 -4.05 0.90
N ILE A 77 11.15 -5.36 1.07
CA ILE A 77 11.12 -5.99 2.40
C ILE A 77 12.47 -5.86 3.13
N ARG A 78 13.57 -5.91 2.39
CA ARG A 78 14.92 -5.73 2.97
C ARG A 78 15.20 -4.28 3.35
N GLU A 79 14.77 -3.33 2.54
CA GLU A 79 14.97 -1.89 2.80
C GLU A 79 14.02 -1.37 3.89
N ARG A 80 12.75 -1.79 3.83
CA ARG A 80 11.64 -1.33 4.65
C ARG A 80 10.90 -2.51 5.28
N PRO A 81 11.52 -3.17 6.27
CA PRO A 81 10.86 -4.24 7.02
C PRO A 81 9.63 -3.72 7.76
N PRO A 82 8.65 -4.60 8.05
CA PRO A 82 7.45 -4.23 8.79
C PRO A 82 7.80 -3.63 10.15
N ARG A 83 7.15 -2.51 10.49
CA ARG A 83 7.30 -1.82 11.79
C ARG A 83 6.12 -2.07 12.74
N ARG A 84 5.00 -2.56 12.19
CA ARG A 84 3.76 -2.84 12.92
C ARG A 84 3.35 -4.30 12.67
N PRO A 85 2.70 -4.97 13.64
CA PRO A 85 2.22 -6.34 13.48
C PRO A 85 0.88 -6.38 12.69
N CYS A 86 0.78 -5.63 11.59
CA CYS A 86 -0.41 -5.56 10.75
C CYS A 86 0.00 -5.74 9.28
N LEU A 87 -0.28 -6.91 8.71
CA LEU A 87 0.04 -7.21 7.31
C LEU A 87 -0.85 -6.45 6.33
N ALA A 88 -2.09 -6.12 6.71
CA ALA A 88 -2.98 -5.32 5.89
C ALA A 88 -2.43 -3.90 5.64
N GLU A 89 -1.68 -3.36 6.61
CA GLU A 89 -1.00 -2.07 6.50
C GLU A 89 0.40 -2.17 5.89
N TYR A 90 0.86 -3.38 5.53
CA TYR A 90 2.19 -3.57 4.97
C TYR A 90 2.18 -3.25 3.47
N GLY A 91 2.87 -2.17 3.11
CA GLY A 91 2.81 -1.58 1.78
C GLY A 91 2.99 -0.08 1.78
N ASP A 92 2.87 0.56 2.95
CA ASP A 92 3.16 1.99 3.12
C ASP A 92 4.58 2.33 2.62
N GLY A 93 4.67 3.31 1.73
CA GLY A 93 5.91 3.72 1.06
C GLY A 93 6.39 2.79 -0.06
N PHE A 94 5.65 1.74 -0.44
CA PHE A 94 5.99 0.88 -1.59
C PHE A 94 5.97 1.65 -2.91
N ALA A 95 5.01 2.56 -3.08
CA ALA A 95 4.94 3.42 -4.26
C ALA A 95 6.18 4.32 -4.41
N ASP A 96 6.64 4.93 -3.30
CA ASP A 96 7.84 5.76 -3.31
C ASP A 96 9.11 4.94 -3.52
N PHE A 97 9.14 3.71 -2.99
CA PHE A 97 10.19 2.75 -3.30
C PHE A 97 10.21 2.45 -4.81
N LEU A 98 9.07 2.15 -5.43
CA LEU A 98 8.99 1.89 -6.88
C LEU A 98 9.44 3.09 -7.71
N ALA A 99 9.13 4.32 -7.28
CA ALA A 99 9.59 5.54 -7.95
C ALA A 99 11.13 5.65 -7.97
N ALA A 100 11.79 5.17 -6.91
CA ALA A 100 13.25 5.15 -6.79
C ALA A 100 13.89 3.87 -7.36
N PHE A 101 13.11 2.82 -7.63
CA PHE A 101 13.62 1.50 -7.99
C PHE A 101 14.12 1.47 -9.45
N PRO A 102 15.44 1.34 -9.71
CA PRO A 102 15.97 1.46 -11.07
C PRO A 102 15.34 0.51 -12.10
N PRO A 103 15.02 -0.75 -11.77
CA PRO A 103 14.32 -1.64 -12.70
C PRO A 103 12.90 -1.17 -13.10
N ALA A 104 12.24 -0.34 -12.30
CA ALA A 104 10.90 0.18 -12.59
C ALA A 104 10.90 1.41 -13.52
N ARG A 105 12.07 1.97 -13.85
CA ARG A 105 12.18 3.22 -14.65
C ARG A 105 11.53 3.16 -16.03
N ALA A 106 11.39 1.96 -16.60
CA ALA A 106 10.73 1.77 -17.89
C ALA A 106 9.21 2.05 -17.84
N LEU A 107 8.61 2.07 -16.63
CA LEU A 107 7.18 2.29 -16.41
C LEU A 107 6.99 3.54 -15.52
N PRO A 108 7.07 4.76 -16.08
CA PRO A 108 7.07 5.99 -15.28
C PRO A 108 5.76 6.23 -14.51
N TYR A 109 4.65 5.64 -14.96
CA TYR A 109 3.35 5.70 -14.29
C TYR A 109 3.19 4.66 -13.16
N LEU A 110 4.10 3.70 -13.01
CA LEU A 110 3.93 2.56 -12.09
C LEU A 110 3.80 3.01 -10.63
N ALA A 111 4.63 3.96 -10.22
CA ALA A 111 4.57 4.50 -8.85
C ALA A 111 3.24 5.21 -8.59
N ASP A 112 2.71 5.94 -9.57
CA ASP A 112 1.45 6.66 -9.44
C ASP A 112 0.25 5.70 -9.37
N VAL A 113 0.28 4.63 -10.16
CA VAL A 113 -0.71 3.54 -10.04
C VAL A 113 -0.63 2.87 -8.67
N ALA A 114 0.57 2.63 -8.15
CA ALA A 114 0.74 2.10 -6.79
C ALA A 114 0.21 3.07 -5.71
N ARG A 115 0.36 4.40 -5.89
CA ARG A 115 -0.24 5.41 -4.99
C ARG A 115 -1.75 5.36 -5.02
N LEU A 116 -2.35 5.27 -6.21
CA LEU A 116 -3.79 5.14 -6.37
C LEU A 116 -4.31 3.87 -5.70
N GLU A 117 -3.69 2.73 -5.99
CA GLU A 117 -4.09 1.44 -5.44
C GLU A 117 -4.00 1.41 -3.91
N TRP A 118 -2.93 1.98 -3.35
CA TRP A 118 -2.79 2.15 -1.90
C TRP A 118 -3.87 3.07 -1.31
N ALA A 119 -4.18 4.19 -1.99
CA ALA A 119 -5.21 5.11 -1.56
C ALA A 119 -6.60 4.46 -1.56
N VAL A 120 -6.95 3.71 -2.61
CA VAL A 120 -8.22 2.95 -2.69
C VAL A 120 -8.33 1.98 -1.52
N GLY A 121 -7.32 1.15 -1.29
CA GLY A 121 -7.33 0.21 -0.16
C GLY A 121 -7.37 0.92 1.21
N ALA A 122 -6.79 2.12 1.33
CA ALA A 122 -6.92 2.93 2.54
C ALA A 122 -8.36 3.45 2.74
N CYS A 123 -9.05 3.83 1.67
CA CYS A 123 -10.45 4.26 1.73
C CYS A 123 -11.38 3.10 2.12
N GLU A 124 -11.16 1.90 1.58
CA GLU A 124 -11.95 0.70 1.92
C GLU A 124 -11.81 0.29 3.39
N ARG A 125 -10.65 0.57 4.00
CA ARG A 125 -10.38 0.30 5.43
C ARG A 125 -10.76 1.45 6.36
N ALA A 126 -11.12 2.61 5.83
CA ALA A 126 -11.43 3.77 6.65
C ALA A 126 -12.71 3.51 7.48
N PRO A 127 -12.80 4.02 8.72
CA PRO A 127 -14.01 3.90 9.52
C PRO A 127 -15.18 4.58 8.82
N GLU A 128 -16.35 3.93 8.80
CA GLU A 128 -17.57 4.54 8.26
C GLU A 128 -18.01 5.70 9.17
N ARG A 129 -18.15 6.88 8.58
CA ARG A 129 -18.63 8.09 9.26
C ARG A 129 -19.91 8.57 8.58
N PRO A 130 -20.88 9.09 9.35
CA PRO A 130 -22.08 9.66 8.76
C PRO A 130 -21.71 10.82 7.84
N ALA A 131 -22.33 10.86 6.66
CA ALA A 131 -22.15 11.96 5.74
C ALA A 131 -22.54 13.30 6.39
N LEU A 132 -21.84 14.36 6.01
CA LEU A 132 -22.20 15.72 6.42
C LEU A 132 -23.64 16.02 5.99
N ASP A 133 -24.51 16.32 6.95
CA ASP A 133 -25.88 16.74 6.64
C ASP A 133 -25.89 18.19 6.13
N PRO A 134 -26.28 18.44 4.86
CA PRO A 134 -26.36 19.79 4.32
C PRO A 134 -27.38 20.67 5.06
N GLN A 135 -28.43 20.08 5.64
CA GLN A 135 -29.44 20.82 6.41
C GLN A 135 -28.87 21.28 7.74
N ALA A 136 -28.17 20.40 8.47
CA ALA A 136 -27.45 20.78 9.68
C ALA A 136 -26.41 21.88 9.43
N LEU A 137 -25.69 21.83 8.30
CA LEU A 137 -24.76 22.89 7.91
C LEU A 137 -25.49 24.22 7.59
N GLY A 138 -26.62 24.15 6.88
CA GLY A 138 -27.44 25.32 6.56
C GLY A 138 -28.07 25.99 7.78
N ALA A 139 -28.36 25.20 8.83
CA ALA A 139 -28.91 25.67 10.09
C ALA A 139 -27.89 26.38 11.00
N VAL A 140 -26.60 26.38 10.68
CA VAL A 140 -25.58 27.09 11.46
C VAL A 140 -25.82 28.61 11.40
N PRO A 141 -25.95 29.31 12.54
CA PRO A 141 -26.18 30.76 12.58
C PRO A 141 -25.06 31.55 11.88
N PRO A 142 -25.37 32.65 11.16
CA PRO A 142 -24.38 33.45 10.43
C PRO A 142 -23.14 33.85 11.26
N GLU A 143 -23.34 34.19 12.53
CA GLU A 143 -22.32 34.56 13.50
C GLU A 143 -21.34 33.42 13.84
N GLU A 144 -21.78 32.16 13.74
CA GLU A 144 -20.97 30.97 14.03
C GLU A 144 -20.27 30.41 12.77
N ARG A 145 -20.74 30.78 11.57
CA ARG A 145 -20.21 30.26 10.30
C ARG A 145 -18.72 30.52 10.10
N ALA A 146 -18.21 31.66 10.56
CA ALA A 146 -16.77 31.97 10.48
C ALA A 146 -15.90 31.02 11.34
N GLY A 147 -16.50 30.40 12.36
CA GLY A 147 -15.85 29.44 13.25
C GLY A 147 -15.82 28.01 12.71
N LEU A 148 -16.59 27.69 11.66
CA LEU A 148 -16.68 26.33 11.15
C LEU A 148 -15.32 25.83 10.64
N ARG A 149 -15.07 24.54 10.88
CA ARG A 149 -13.89 23.82 10.40
C ARG A 149 -14.35 22.52 9.74
N LEU A 150 -14.42 22.56 8.42
CA LEU A 150 -14.66 21.36 7.63
C LEU A 150 -13.39 20.51 7.63
N ARG A 151 -13.54 19.21 7.88
CA ARG A 151 -12.48 18.24 7.74
C ARG A 151 -12.89 17.23 6.69
N LEU A 152 -11.95 16.85 5.85
CA LEU A 152 -12.15 15.73 4.95
C LEU A 152 -12.26 14.44 5.77
N ASP A 153 -13.05 13.52 5.25
CA ASP A 153 -13.15 12.17 5.80
C ASP A 153 -11.81 11.44 5.64
N GLU A 154 -11.54 10.44 6.50
CA GLU A 154 -10.34 9.59 6.39
C GLU A 154 -10.34 8.74 5.11
N ALA A 155 -11.53 8.48 4.56
CA ALA A 155 -11.76 7.85 3.26
C ALA A 155 -11.57 8.81 2.08
N CYS A 156 -11.28 10.10 2.32
CA CYS A 156 -10.99 11.05 1.25
C CYS A 156 -9.48 11.11 1.01
N ARG A 157 -9.05 10.63 -0.16
CA ARG A 157 -7.65 10.63 -0.59
C ARG A 157 -7.54 11.31 -1.95
N LEU A 158 -6.54 12.17 -2.10
CA LEU A 158 -6.20 12.79 -3.39
C LEU A 158 -4.89 12.19 -3.89
N VAL A 159 -4.91 11.72 -5.13
CA VAL A 159 -3.72 11.23 -5.85
C VAL A 159 -3.61 12.03 -7.13
N GLU A 160 -2.51 12.75 -7.28
CA GLU A 160 -2.20 13.55 -8.47
C GLU A 160 -1.20 12.79 -9.34
N SER A 161 -1.42 12.79 -10.66
CA SER A 161 -0.52 12.18 -11.62
C SER A 161 -0.61 12.86 -12.98
N PRO A 162 0.51 13.00 -13.71
CA PRO A 162 0.50 13.39 -15.12
C PRO A 162 0.05 12.24 -16.05
N PHE A 163 -0.25 11.05 -15.53
CA PHE A 163 -0.69 9.88 -16.29
C PHE A 163 -2.17 9.57 -16.00
N PRO A 164 -2.90 8.91 -16.92
CA PRO A 164 -4.29 8.49 -16.71
C PRO A 164 -4.35 7.24 -15.81
N ILE A 165 -3.84 7.36 -14.59
CA ILE A 165 -3.67 6.24 -13.65
C ILE A 165 -5.00 5.59 -13.24
N ASP A 166 -6.09 6.35 -13.25
CA ASP A 166 -7.44 5.85 -13.05
C ASP A 166 -7.83 4.84 -14.14
N ARG A 167 -7.58 5.18 -15.41
CA ARG A 167 -7.86 4.29 -16.54
C ARG A 167 -6.95 3.07 -16.54
N ILE A 168 -5.65 3.28 -16.29
CA ILE A 168 -4.67 2.18 -16.20
C ILE A 168 -5.09 1.20 -15.10
N TRP A 169 -5.44 1.73 -13.92
CA TRP A 169 -5.88 0.92 -12.78
C TRP A 169 -7.20 0.19 -13.07
N MET A 170 -8.18 0.87 -13.67
CA MET A 170 -9.45 0.25 -14.05
C MET A 170 -9.29 -0.82 -15.13
N ALA A 171 -8.38 -0.67 -16.10
CA ALA A 171 -8.14 -1.66 -17.15
C ALA A 171 -7.45 -2.92 -16.62
N ASN A 172 -6.73 -2.83 -15.51
CA ASN A 172 -5.91 -3.90 -14.95
C ASN A 172 -6.51 -4.58 -13.71
N GLN A 173 -7.81 -4.39 -13.46
CA GLN A 173 -8.51 -5.10 -12.39
C GLN A 173 -8.43 -6.63 -12.58
N PRO A 174 -8.38 -7.42 -11.49
CA PRO A 174 -8.27 -8.88 -11.57
C PRO A 174 -9.36 -9.55 -12.42
N GLU A 175 -10.58 -9.00 -12.43
CA GLU A 175 -11.75 -9.54 -13.13
C GLU A 175 -11.83 -9.14 -14.60
N ARG A 176 -10.89 -8.35 -15.11
CA ARG A 176 -10.90 -7.84 -16.48
C ARG A 176 -9.95 -8.60 -17.40
N ASP A 177 -10.51 -9.06 -18.51
CA ASP A 177 -9.79 -9.64 -19.64
C ASP A 177 -9.89 -8.68 -20.84
N GLY A 178 -8.76 -8.10 -21.25
CA GLY A 178 -8.71 -7.19 -22.39
C GLY A 178 -7.41 -6.42 -22.51
N GLU A 179 -7.00 -6.15 -23.75
CA GLU A 179 -5.89 -5.25 -24.09
C GLU A 179 -6.47 -3.88 -24.48
N GLU A 180 -6.80 -3.07 -23.48
CA GLU A 180 -7.19 -1.68 -23.72
C GLU A 180 -5.93 -0.85 -24.03
N VAL A 181 -5.91 -0.18 -25.18
CA VAL A 181 -4.82 0.73 -25.54
C VAL A 181 -5.08 2.09 -24.89
N ILE A 182 -4.25 2.44 -23.91
CA ILE A 182 -4.36 3.69 -23.14
C ILE A 182 -3.28 4.67 -23.60
N ASP A 183 -3.69 5.86 -24.03
CA ASP A 183 -2.77 6.97 -24.30
C ASP A 183 -2.25 7.55 -22.98
N LEU A 184 -0.95 7.40 -22.72
CA LEU A 184 -0.33 7.88 -21.49
C LEU A 184 -0.24 9.41 -21.40
N GLY A 185 -0.39 10.14 -22.52
CA GLY A 185 -0.36 11.59 -22.57
C GLY A 185 -1.66 12.29 -22.15
N CYS A 186 -2.75 11.55 -21.93
CA CYS A 186 -4.05 12.12 -21.57
C CYS A 186 -4.25 12.36 -20.05
N GLY A 187 -3.23 12.06 -19.23
CA GLY A 187 -3.24 12.32 -17.80
C GLY A 187 -2.99 13.79 -17.46
N GLY A 188 -3.69 14.31 -16.43
CA GLY A 188 -3.58 15.71 -16.01
C GLY A 188 -4.75 16.62 -16.39
N GLY A 189 -5.96 16.08 -16.56
CA GLY A 189 -7.18 16.90 -16.60
C GLY A 189 -7.43 17.65 -15.27
N PRO A 190 -8.09 18.82 -15.30
CA PRO A 190 -8.28 19.64 -14.11
C PRO A 190 -8.97 18.86 -12.98
N PRO A 191 -8.66 19.15 -11.70
CA PRO A 191 -9.26 18.44 -10.57
C PRO A 191 -10.78 18.48 -10.72
N LEU A 192 -11.40 17.29 -10.66
CA LEU A 192 -12.83 17.10 -10.82
C LEU A 192 -13.59 18.00 -9.84
N GLY A 193 -14.08 19.14 -10.34
CA GLY A 193 -15.11 19.93 -9.71
C GLY A 193 -16.36 19.07 -9.55
N GLY A 194 -16.94 19.09 -8.35
CA GLY A 194 -18.05 18.22 -7.96
C GLY A 194 -19.17 18.18 -9.01
N ARG A 195 -19.63 16.97 -9.32
CA ARG A 195 -20.89 16.78 -10.04
C ARG A 195 -22.03 17.31 -9.16
N GLY A 196 -22.41 18.57 -9.37
CA GLY A 196 -23.70 19.08 -8.96
C GLY A 196 -24.78 18.23 -9.64
N ARG A 197 -25.65 17.61 -8.83
CA ARG A 197 -26.93 17.09 -9.31
C ARG A 197 -27.75 18.27 -9.82
N GLY A 198 -27.75 18.49 -11.13
CA GLY A 198 -28.68 19.40 -11.78
C GLY A 198 -30.07 18.77 -11.77
N GLY A 199 -30.96 19.33 -10.94
CA GLY A 199 -32.39 19.13 -11.09
C GLY A 199 -32.92 19.98 -12.26
N GLY A 200 -33.77 19.37 -13.07
CA GLY A 200 -34.89 20.01 -13.78
C GLY A 200 -36.07 19.06 -13.57
N VAL A 201 -37.19 19.45 -12.95
CA VAL A 201 -38.20 20.39 -13.45
C VAL A 201 -38.51 20.13 -14.92
N VAL A 202 -39.42 19.19 -15.17
CA VAL A 202 -40.77 19.46 -15.70
C VAL A 202 -41.75 18.55 -14.96
#